data_AF-A0A7S4SLU0-F1
#
_entry.id   AF-A0A7S4SLU0-F1
#
_cell.length_a   1.000
_cell.length_b   1.000
_cell.length_c   1.000
_cell.angle_alpha   90.00
_cell.angle_beta   90.00
_cell.angle_gamma   90.00
#
_symmetry.space_group_name_H-M   'P 1'
#
loop_
_entity.id
_entity.type
_entity.pdbx_description
1 polymer ?
#
loop_
_entity_poly.entity_id
_entity_poly.type
_entity_poly.pdbx_seq_one_letter_code
_entity_poly.pdbx_strand_id
1 'polypeptide(L)'
;MDKKHAEELAVLAGLNMTAFFDGMLNAKAKVGQMSPMELLKLDSKIYTIGGEKLRVSVIETTRPTDVLNKKVSLVHAMRKMVEDEKLDDVLFFVIDITQETALFLSGSKTASAMIEKAWHVWVDENTGVAILPGVLSRKKQIIPALEAATVARNEVNEL
;
A
#
# COMPACT_ATOMS: atom_id res chain seq x y z
N MET A 1 16.40 20.01 -8.78
CA MET A 1 16.36 20.86 -7.58
C MET A 1 16.56 20.02 -6.31
N ASP A 2 15.86 18.89 -6.16
CA ASP A 2 15.98 18.03 -4.95
C ASP A 2 17.35 17.37 -4.78
N LYS A 3 17.98 16.92 -5.87
CA LYS A 3 19.31 16.29 -5.83
C LYS A 3 20.41 17.20 -5.28
N LYS A 4 20.39 18.48 -5.66
CA LYS A 4 21.39 19.46 -5.23
C LYS A 4 21.26 19.79 -3.73
N HIS A 5 20.03 19.96 -3.25
CA HIS A 5 19.79 20.18 -1.82
C HIS A 5 20.11 18.94 -0.98
N ALA A 6 19.83 17.73 -1.49
CA ALA A 6 20.22 16.49 -0.82
C ALA A 6 21.75 16.34 -0.71
N GLU A 7 22.50 16.69 -1.76
CA GLU A 7 23.96 16.72 -1.76
C GLU A 7 24.53 17.74 -0.76
N GLU A 8 23.97 18.95 -0.73
CA GLU A 8 24.38 20.01 0.22
C GLU A 8 24.11 19.59 1.69
N LEU A 9 22.96 18.99 1.97
CA LEU A 9 22.62 18.48 3.31
C LEU A 9 23.52 17.31 3.74
N ALA A 10 23.88 16.42 2.82
CA ALA A 10 24.76 15.30 3.14
C ALA A 10 26.17 15.74 3.52
N VAL A 11 26.72 16.76 2.84
CA VAL A 11 28.02 17.37 3.19
C VAL A 11 27.95 18.01 4.58
N LEU A 12 26.89 18.77 4.88
CA LEU A 12 26.69 19.39 6.20
C LEU A 12 26.54 18.37 7.33
N ALA A 13 25.90 17.24 7.06
CA ALA A 13 25.69 16.16 8.02
C ALA A 13 26.90 15.21 8.16
N GLY A 14 27.97 15.39 7.37
CA GLY A 14 29.12 14.48 7.36
C GLY A 14 28.78 13.07 6.87
N LEU A 15 27.70 12.93 6.10
CA LEU A 15 27.21 11.63 5.62
C LEU A 15 27.84 11.29 4.27
N ASN A 16 28.41 10.09 4.17
CA ASN A 16 28.75 9.52 2.87
C ASN A 16 27.43 9.09 2.21
N MET A 17 27.00 9.82 1.17
CA MET A 17 25.73 9.56 0.49
C MET A 17 25.63 8.14 -0.06
N THR A 18 26.70 7.57 -0.61
CA THR A 18 26.69 6.20 -1.12
C THR A 18 26.43 5.21 0.02
N ALA A 19 27.17 5.30 1.12
CA ALA A 19 26.96 4.43 2.28
C ALA A 19 25.60 4.64 2.95
N PHE A 20 25.08 5.87 2.95
CA PHE A 20 23.75 6.19 3.46
C PHE A 20 22.63 5.60 2.58
N PHE A 21 22.76 5.73 1.25
CA PHE A 21 21.86 5.10 0.30
C PHE A 21 21.90 3.58 0.41
N ASP A 22 23.09 2.98 0.50
CA ASP A 22 23.25 1.54 0.67
C ASP A 22 22.65 1.05 2.00
N GLY A 23 22.84 1.81 3.09
CA GLY A 23 22.23 1.54 4.38
C GLY A 23 20.69 1.60 4.33
N MET A 24 20.14 2.61 3.64
CA MET A 24 18.70 2.79 3.48
C MET A 24 18.10 1.69 2.58
N LEU A 25 18.79 1.31 1.50
CA LEU A 25 18.40 0.20 0.61
C LEU A 25 18.44 -1.14 1.35
N ASN A 26 19.48 -1.40 2.15
CA ASN A 26 19.58 -2.60 2.98
C ASN A 26 18.49 -2.66 4.07
N ALA A 27 18.13 -1.51 4.66
CA ALA A 27 17.01 -1.44 5.59
C ALA A 27 15.66 -1.73 4.89
N LYS A 28 15.45 -1.21 3.67
CA LYS A 28 14.27 -1.54 2.86
C LYS A 28 14.26 -3.01 2.42
N ALA A 29 15.42 -3.63 2.15
CA ALA A 29 15.52 -5.05 1.79
C ALA A 29 15.04 -6.01 2.90
N LYS A 30 14.96 -5.55 4.16
CA LYS A 30 14.45 -6.36 5.29
C LYS A 30 12.94 -6.58 5.30
N VAL A 31 12.16 -5.91 4.44
CA VAL A 31 10.70 -6.17 4.32
C VAL A 31 10.39 -7.65 4.04
N GLY A 32 11.25 -8.34 3.29
CA GLY A 32 11.15 -9.79 3.08
C GLY A 32 11.32 -10.64 4.34
N GLN A 33 11.88 -10.11 5.43
CA GLN A 33 12.12 -10.83 6.69
C GLN A 33 11.07 -10.51 7.77
N MET A 34 10.32 -9.42 7.62
CA MET A 34 9.29 -9.01 8.58
C MET A 34 8.11 -9.99 8.62
N SER A 35 7.48 -10.12 9.78
CA SER A 35 6.23 -10.87 9.91
C SER A 35 5.09 -10.18 9.16
N PRO A 36 4.02 -10.92 8.78
CA PRO A 36 2.86 -10.33 8.13
C PRO A 36 2.21 -9.18 8.92
N MET A 37 2.12 -9.31 10.25
CA MET A 37 1.54 -8.27 11.10
C MET A 37 2.40 -7.01 11.14
N GLU A 38 3.73 -7.16 11.17
CA GLU A 38 4.65 -6.03 11.10
C GLU A 38 4.56 -5.32 9.74
N LEU A 39 4.49 -6.08 8.63
CA LEU A 39 4.30 -5.53 7.30
C LEU A 39 3.01 -4.71 7.19
N LEU A 40 1.90 -5.25 7.70
CA LEU A 40 0.62 -4.55 7.66
C LEU A 40 0.59 -3.28 8.52
N LYS A 41 1.47 -3.16 9.52
CA LYS A 41 1.52 -1.99 10.43
C LYS A 41 2.57 -0.95 10.03
N LEU A 42 3.60 -1.33 9.27
CA LEU A 42 4.80 -0.52 9.04
C LEU A 42 4.51 0.90 8.54
N ASP A 43 3.79 1.03 7.41
CA ASP A 43 3.26 2.31 6.96
C ASP A 43 1.76 2.16 6.70
N SER A 44 1.00 2.23 7.78
CA SER A 44 -0.45 2.12 7.77
C SER A 44 -1.10 3.31 8.45
N LYS A 45 -2.31 3.63 8.01
CA LYS A 45 -3.17 4.61 8.67
C LYS A 45 -4.63 4.19 8.52
N ILE A 46 -5.42 4.46 9.54
CA ILE A 46 -6.87 4.24 9.52
C ILE A 46 -7.54 5.48 8.91
N TYR A 47 -8.49 5.23 8.02
CA TYR A 47 -9.34 6.21 7.37
C TYR A 47 -10.80 5.81 7.52
N THR A 48 -11.69 6.79 7.44
CA THR A 48 -13.12 6.54 7.27
C THR A 48 -13.49 7.00 5.87
N ILE A 49 -13.79 6.05 4.98
CA ILE A 49 -14.12 6.32 3.58
C ILE A 49 -15.50 5.71 3.33
N GLY A 50 -16.47 6.54 2.92
CA GLY A 50 -17.83 6.05 2.68
C GLY A 50 -18.56 5.49 3.89
N GLY A 51 -18.18 5.93 5.10
CA GLY A 51 -18.70 5.38 6.35
C GLY A 51 -18.01 4.10 6.81
N GLU A 52 -17.11 3.52 5.99
CA GLU A 52 -16.35 2.32 6.35
C GLU A 52 -14.98 2.70 6.94
N LYS A 53 -14.62 2.07 8.05
CA LYS A 53 -13.37 2.24 8.78
C LYS A 53 -12.32 1.29 8.20
N LEU A 54 -11.49 1.84 7.33
CA LEU A 54 -10.50 1.10 6.55
C LEU A 54 -9.10 1.37 7.09
N ARG A 55 -8.29 0.33 7.24
CA ARG A 55 -6.84 0.51 7.35
C ARG A 55 -6.20 0.44 5.97
N VAL A 56 -5.48 1.48 5.60
CA VAL A 56 -4.72 1.54 4.34
C VAL A 56 -3.23 1.39 4.64
N SER A 57 -2.69 0.24 4.27
CA SER A 57 -1.32 -0.18 4.53
C SER A 57 -0.52 -0.23 3.24
N VAL A 58 0.64 0.41 3.23
CA VAL A 58 1.49 0.54 2.04
C VAL A 58 2.89 0.06 2.37
N ILE A 59 3.50 -0.72 1.47
CA ILE A 59 4.90 -1.11 1.53
C ILE A 59 5.57 -0.71 0.22
N GLU A 60 6.60 0.13 0.31
CA GLU A 60 7.46 0.45 -0.83
C GLU A 60 8.65 -0.51 -0.88
N THR A 61 8.88 -1.15 -2.02
CA THR A 61 9.97 -2.11 -2.20
C THR A 61 10.44 -2.15 -3.64
N THR A 62 11.68 -2.60 -3.85
CA THR A 62 12.21 -2.98 -5.18
C THR A 62 11.98 -4.45 -5.50
N ARG A 63 11.45 -5.24 -4.54
CA ARG A 63 11.21 -6.68 -4.65
C ARG A 63 9.81 -7.03 -4.17
N PRO A 64 8.75 -6.66 -4.92
CA PRO A 64 7.36 -6.92 -4.50
C PRO A 64 7.06 -8.42 -4.31
N THR A 65 7.71 -9.28 -5.08
CA THR A 65 7.55 -10.74 -5.01
C THR A 65 7.90 -11.31 -3.64
N ASP A 66 8.92 -10.78 -2.95
CA ASP A 66 9.29 -11.21 -1.60
C ASP A 66 8.14 -11.03 -0.59
N VAL A 67 7.36 -9.97 -0.75
CA VAL A 67 6.20 -9.67 0.08
C VAL A 67 5.02 -10.54 -0.34
N LEU A 68 4.72 -10.62 -1.64
CA LEU A 68 3.58 -11.36 -2.17
C LEU A 68 3.72 -12.88 -2.02
N ASN A 69 4.93 -13.42 -1.92
CA ASN A 69 5.17 -14.82 -1.58
C ASN A 69 4.59 -15.21 -0.20
N LYS A 70 4.34 -14.23 0.67
CA LYS A 70 3.69 -14.43 1.98
C LYS A 70 2.17 -14.27 1.94
N LYS A 71 1.55 -14.21 0.75
CA LYS A 71 0.11 -13.95 0.53
C LYS A 71 -0.81 -14.64 1.54
N VAL A 72 -0.71 -15.96 1.70
CA VAL A 72 -1.62 -16.72 2.58
C VAL A 72 -1.56 -16.18 4.02
N SER A 73 -0.35 -15.98 4.54
CA SER A 73 -0.12 -15.45 5.89
C SER A 73 -0.50 -13.97 6.03
N LEU A 74 -0.34 -13.18 4.97
CA LEU A 74 -0.78 -11.78 4.91
C LEU A 74 -2.29 -11.66 4.97
N VAL A 75 -3.02 -12.43 4.15
CA VAL A 75 -4.49 -12.44 4.15
C VAL A 75 -5.03 -12.89 5.51
N HIS A 76 -4.43 -13.90 6.13
CA HIS A 76 -4.80 -14.32 7.48
C HIS A 76 -4.57 -13.19 8.50
N ALA A 77 -3.41 -12.52 8.44
CA ALA A 77 -3.11 -11.40 9.33
C ALA A 77 -4.02 -10.19 9.11
N MET A 78 -4.44 -9.91 7.86
CA MET A 78 -5.43 -8.87 7.54
C MET A 78 -6.76 -9.17 8.23
N ARG A 79 -7.28 -10.40 8.11
CA ARG A 79 -8.54 -10.81 8.76
C ARG A 79 -8.46 -10.69 10.28
N LYS A 80 -7.37 -11.16 10.87
CA LYS A 80 -7.13 -11.00 12.30
C LYS A 80 -7.09 -9.53 12.72
N MET A 81 -6.46 -8.67 11.92
CA MET A 81 -6.39 -7.23 12.19
C MET A 81 -7.76 -6.55 12.09
N VAL A 82 -8.60 -6.96 11.14
CA VAL A 82 -10.00 -6.50 11.02
C VAL A 82 -10.75 -6.79 12.33
N GLU A 83 -10.66 -8.02 12.83
CA GLU A 83 -11.30 -8.43 14.09
C GLU A 83 -10.72 -7.68 15.31
N ASP A 84 -9.40 -7.70 15.49
CA ASP A 84 -8.71 -7.15 16.66
C ASP A 84 -8.91 -5.63 16.78
N GLU A 85 -8.92 -4.91 15.66
CA GLU A 85 -8.99 -3.43 15.64
C GLU A 85 -10.39 -2.88 15.31
N LYS A 86 -11.39 -3.77 15.16
CA LYS A 86 -12.77 -3.42 14.77
C LYS A 86 -12.77 -2.51 13.55
N LEU A 87 -12.19 -3.00 12.46
CA LEU A 87 -12.17 -2.35 11.15
C LEU A 87 -13.24 -2.99 10.28
N ASP A 88 -13.65 -2.29 9.22
CA ASP A 88 -14.47 -2.91 8.18
C ASP A 88 -13.59 -3.70 7.21
N ASP A 89 -12.41 -3.17 6.88
CA ASP A 89 -11.44 -3.87 6.03
C ASP A 89 -10.00 -3.34 6.16
N VAL A 90 -9.06 -4.13 5.62
CA VAL A 90 -7.65 -3.74 5.42
C VAL A 90 -7.37 -3.71 3.92
N LEU A 91 -6.89 -2.57 3.43
CA LEU A 91 -6.41 -2.40 2.07
C LEU A 91 -4.88 -2.40 2.07
N PHE A 92 -4.27 -3.43 1.49
CA PHE A 92 -2.83 -3.60 1.47
C PHE A 92 -2.25 -3.42 0.07
N PHE A 93 -1.28 -2.51 -0.04
CA PHE A 93 -0.61 -2.17 -1.28
C PHE A 93 0.89 -2.43 -1.16
N VAL A 94 1.45 -3.12 -2.15
CA VAL A 94 2.89 -3.26 -2.34
C VAL A 94 3.28 -2.40 -3.54
N ILE A 95 3.96 -1.30 -3.29
CA ILE A 95 4.43 -0.37 -4.31
C ILE A 95 5.80 -0.82 -4.78
N ASP A 96 5.87 -1.19 -6.06
CA ASP A 96 7.13 -1.41 -6.75
C ASP A 96 7.66 -0.05 -7.21
N ILE A 97 8.66 0.45 -6.48
CA ILE A 97 9.27 1.75 -6.77
C ILE A 97 10.13 1.73 -8.05
N THR A 98 10.44 0.55 -8.59
CA THR A 98 11.23 0.42 -9.82
C THR A 98 10.36 0.46 -11.07
N GLN A 99 9.13 -0.02 -10.97
CA GLN A 99 8.15 -0.05 -12.05
C GLN A 99 7.08 1.03 -11.92
N GLU A 100 7.17 1.87 -10.88
CA GLU A 100 6.22 2.92 -10.57
C GLU A 100 4.75 2.43 -10.53
N THR A 101 4.53 1.26 -9.93
CA THR A 101 3.21 0.60 -9.90
C THR A 101 2.87 0.11 -8.50
N ALA A 102 1.59 0.12 -8.15
CA ALA A 102 1.11 -0.51 -6.93
C ALA A 102 0.45 -1.86 -7.24
N LEU A 103 0.75 -2.85 -6.42
CA LEU A 103 0.11 -4.16 -6.40
C LEU A 103 -0.80 -4.20 -5.18
N PHE A 104 -2.11 -4.18 -5.40
CA PHE A 104 -3.08 -4.39 -4.34
C PHE A 104 -3.24 -5.89 -4.08
N LEU A 105 -3.15 -6.32 -2.81
CA LEU A 105 -3.45 -7.68 -2.41
C LEU A 105 -4.80 -7.73 -1.70
N SER A 106 -5.73 -8.52 -2.26
CA SER A 106 -7.06 -8.69 -1.69
C SER A 106 -7.04 -9.46 -0.36
N GLY A 107 -7.61 -8.85 0.68
CA GLY A 107 -7.90 -9.50 1.96
C GLY A 107 -9.33 -10.02 2.08
N SER A 108 -10.26 -9.45 1.31
CA SER A 108 -11.70 -9.74 1.34
C SER A 108 -12.36 -9.37 0.00
N LYS A 109 -13.59 -9.85 -0.22
CA LYS A 109 -14.39 -9.49 -1.41
C LYS A 109 -14.80 -8.01 -1.42
N THR A 110 -15.08 -7.45 -0.25
CA THR A 110 -15.46 -6.04 -0.09
C THR A 110 -14.27 -5.14 -0.43
N ALA A 111 -13.08 -5.46 0.08
CA ALA A 111 -11.84 -4.79 -0.29
C ALA A 111 -11.56 -4.87 -1.80
N SER A 112 -11.75 -6.05 -2.43
CA SER A 112 -11.63 -6.17 -3.90
C SER A 112 -12.58 -5.22 -4.63
N ALA A 113 -13.88 -5.23 -4.27
CA ALA A 113 -14.88 -4.41 -4.94
C ALA A 113 -14.58 -2.91 -4.87
N MET A 114 -14.01 -2.42 -3.76
CA MET A 114 -13.56 -1.03 -3.65
C MET A 114 -12.47 -0.69 -4.66
N ILE A 115 -11.46 -1.56 -4.79
CA ILE A 115 -10.32 -1.33 -5.68
C ILE A 115 -10.73 -1.41 -7.14
N GLU A 116 -11.51 -2.43 -7.49
CA GLU A 116 -12.04 -2.61 -8.85
C GLU A 116 -12.86 -1.40 -9.28
N LYS A 117 -13.69 -0.86 -8.38
CA LYS A 117 -14.47 0.35 -8.63
C LYS A 117 -13.58 1.59 -8.77
N ALA A 118 -12.62 1.78 -7.88
CA ALA A 118 -11.82 3.00 -7.82
C ALA A 118 -10.83 3.14 -8.99
N TRP A 119 -10.37 2.03 -9.57
CA TRP A 119 -9.42 2.05 -10.69
C TRP A 119 -9.95 1.44 -11.98
N HIS A 120 -11.19 0.95 -12.01
CA HIS A 120 -11.76 0.23 -13.15
C HIS A 120 -10.87 -0.95 -13.61
N VAL A 121 -10.36 -1.69 -12.63
CA VAL A 121 -9.51 -2.88 -12.81
C VAL A 121 -10.20 -4.11 -12.26
N TRP A 122 -9.59 -5.28 -12.45
CA TRP A 122 -10.04 -6.54 -11.87
C TRP A 122 -8.97 -7.10 -10.94
N VAL A 123 -9.39 -7.69 -9.82
CA VAL A 123 -8.51 -8.51 -8.99
C VAL A 123 -8.43 -9.89 -9.66
N ASP A 124 -7.22 -10.30 -10.03
CA ASP A 124 -7.02 -11.63 -10.61
C ASP A 124 -7.40 -12.72 -9.59
N GLU A 125 -8.32 -13.61 -9.95
CA GLU A 125 -8.90 -14.58 -9.01
C GLU A 125 -7.88 -15.62 -8.51
N ASN A 126 -6.88 -15.95 -9.33
CA ASN A 126 -5.87 -16.96 -9.00
C ASN A 126 -4.86 -16.38 -7.99
N THR A 127 -4.40 -15.16 -8.24
CA THR A 127 -3.35 -14.49 -7.49
C THR A 127 -3.90 -13.61 -6.37
N GLY A 128 -5.16 -13.19 -6.44
CA GLY A 128 -5.78 -12.25 -5.51
C GLY A 128 -5.17 -10.84 -5.58
N VAL A 129 -4.55 -10.49 -6.70
CA VAL A 129 -3.81 -9.24 -6.88
C VAL A 129 -4.43 -8.39 -7.99
N ALA A 130 -4.51 -7.08 -7.78
CA ALA A 130 -4.77 -6.10 -8.83
C ALA A 130 -3.52 -5.22 -9.03
N ILE A 131 -3.21 -4.91 -10.29
CA ILE A 131 -2.08 -4.06 -10.68
C ILE A 131 -2.61 -2.66 -10.98
N LEU A 132 -2.00 -1.64 -10.37
CA LEU A 132 -2.39 -0.24 -10.46
C LEU A 132 -1.21 0.60 -10.97
N PRO A 133 -1.02 0.70 -12.29
CA PRO A 133 0.08 1.45 -12.89
C PRO A 133 0.06 2.94 -12.50
N GLY A 134 1.24 3.50 -12.21
CA GLY A 134 1.40 4.92 -11.86
C GLY A 134 0.97 5.28 -10.44
N VAL A 135 0.48 4.33 -9.64
CA VAL A 135 0.06 4.57 -8.25
C VAL A 135 1.27 4.42 -7.31
N LEU A 136 1.68 5.53 -6.71
CA LEU A 136 2.86 5.60 -5.83
C LEU A 136 2.58 6.23 -4.46
N SER A 137 1.52 7.03 -4.35
CA SER A 137 1.28 7.85 -3.16
C SER A 137 -0.05 7.51 -2.49
N ARG A 138 0.01 7.06 -1.24
CA ARG A 138 -1.18 6.88 -0.40
C ARG A 138 -2.04 8.15 -0.36
N LYS A 139 -1.44 9.29 0.00
CA LYS A 139 -2.17 10.54 0.24
C LYS A 139 -2.65 11.22 -1.04
N LYS A 140 -1.87 11.17 -2.12
CA LYS A 140 -2.20 11.89 -3.37
C LYS A 140 -3.03 11.08 -4.35
N GLN A 141 -2.97 9.75 -4.30
CA GLN A 141 -3.55 8.89 -5.34
C GLN A 141 -4.49 7.83 -4.75
N ILE A 142 -4.06 7.09 -3.72
CA ILE A 142 -4.89 5.98 -3.18
C ILE A 142 -6.13 6.52 -2.46
N ILE A 143 -5.95 7.42 -1.50
CA ILE A 143 -7.08 7.94 -0.71
C ILE A 143 -8.08 8.72 -1.58
N PRO A 144 -7.65 9.69 -2.44
CA PRO A 144 -8.59 10.41 -3.28
C PRO A 144 -9.37 9.52 -4.26
N ALA A 145 -8.74 8.47 -4.82
CA ALA A 145 -9.42 7.53 -5.70
C ALA A 145 -10.52 6.72 -4.99
N LEU A 146 -10.23 6.24 -3.76
CA LEU A 146 -11.20 5.53 -2.93
C LEU A 146 -12.38 6.43 -2.52
N GLU A 147 -12.10 7.69 -2.16
CA GLU A 147 -13.14 8.68 -1.83
C GLU A 147 -14.03 8.97 -3.04
N ALA A 148 -13.43 9.26 -4.20
CA ALA A 148 -14.16 9.53 -5.44
C ALA A 148 -15.06 8.34 -5.86
N ALA A 149 -14.54 7.12 -5.76
CA ALA A 149 -15.30 5.91 -6.06
C ALA A 149 -16.50 5.72 -5.13
N THR A 150 -16.43 6.23 -3.91
CA THR A 150 -17.51 6.15 -2.95
C THR A 150 -18.60 7.19 -3.23
N VAL A 151 -18.25 8.43 -3.57
CA VAL A 151 -19.24 9.47 -3.91
C VAL A 151 -20.15 9.05 -5.06
N ALA A 152 -19.58 8.40 -6.08
CA ALA A 152 -20.33 7.82 -7.20
C ALA A 152 -21.35 6.73 -6.79
N ARG A 153 -21.31 6.21 -5.55
CA ARG A 153 -22.31 5.27 -5.01
C ARG A 153 -23.58 5.98 -4.54
N ASN A 154 -23.46 7.20 -4.02
CA ASN A 154 -24.60 7.90 -3.41
C ASN A 154 -25.48 8.54 -4.48
N GLU A 155 -24.90 9.01 -5.59
CA GLU A 155 -25.66 9.62 -6.69
C GLU A 155 -26.51 8.61 -7.49
N VAL A 156 -26.12 7.33 -7.51
CA VAL A 156 -26.86 6.27 -8.24
C VAL A 156 -28.02 5.70 -7.41
N ASN A 157 -27.97 5.85 -6.08
CA ASN A 157 -29.03 5.37 -5.18
C ASN A 157 -30.15 6.40 -4.95
N GLU A 158 -30.06 7.60 -5.52
CA GLU A 158 -31.07 8.66 -5.45
C GLU A 158 -31.90 8.81 -6.75
N LEU A 159 -31.78 7.88 -7.70
CA LEU A 159 -32.58 7.79 -8.93
C LEU A 159 -33.38 6.48 -8.97
#